data_AF-A0A820TK08-F1
#
_entry.id   AF-A0A820TK08-F1
#
_cell.length_a   1.000
_cell.length_b   1.000
_cell.length_c   1.000
_cell.angle_alpha   90.00
_cell.angle_beta   90.00
_cell.angle_gamma   90.00
#
_symmetry.space_group_name_H-M   'P 1'
#
loop_
_entity.id
_entity.type
_entity.pdbx_description
1 polymer ?
#
loop_
_entity_poly.entity_id
_entity_poly.type
_entity_poly.pdbx_seq_one_letter_code
_entity_poly.pdbx_strand_id
1 'polypeptide(L)'
;MCDDLDKAANLISKECQHLIYNFKYNMTHYPLFDEAVIKYCSNDITLSHECESFAGVHGSGRLVICLYDHLPNITDPTCRYFINQVQVVAFNDWRLTEYFVEACKPDIGIFECGRLDDDNQAILHEPGAVISCLSQKHNLLAPQCRKEIFRLAEMQSDDYHLDRALYFACRDEREHLCGYVASGNGRVYRCLYEQTSNYMMSPACRKEVRRRQSLVVANVKTDAPLIRACSNEIHEYNKCSVDPDEDDQKSSLVKLLLCLEEILKLGRNSSINFS
;
A
#
# COMPACT_ATOMS: atom_id res chain seq x y z
N MET A 1 24.08 -14.72 -2.73
CA MET A 1 23.60 -13.69 -3.69
C MET A 1 22.57 -12.74 -3.08
N CYS A 2 21.65 -13.16 -2.20
CA CYS A 2 20.85 -12.22 -1.39
C CYS A 2 21.62 -11.65 -0.17
N ASP A 3 22.50 -12.44 0.44
CA ASP A 3 23.41 -12.00 1.53
C ASP A 3 24.31 -10.80 1.17
N ASP A 4 24.58 -10.60 -0.11
CA ASP A 4 25.46 -9.53 -0.59
C ASP A 4 24.69 -8.20 -0.76
N LEU A 5 23.36 -8.24 -0.93
CA LEU A 5 22.51 -7.05 -1.06
C LEU A 5 22.20 -6.41 0.29
N ASP A 6 21.96 -7.20 1.35
CA ASP A 6 21.80 -6.69 2.71
C ASP A 6 23.12 -6.18 3.31
N LYS A 7 24.25 -6.80 2.94
CA LYS A 7 25.58 -6.24 3.23
C LYS A 7 25.83 -4.94 2.47
N ALA A 8 25.37 -4.83 1.22
CA ALA A 8 25.48 -3.60 0.42
C ALA A 8 24.64 -2.44 0.98
N ALA A 9 23.45 -2.70 1.52
CA ALA A 9 22.63 -1.68 2.17
C ALA A 9 23.29 -1.10 3.43
N ASN A 10 23.99 -1.94 4.20
CA ASN A 10 24.76 -1.53 5.38
C ASN A 10 26.13 -0.90 5.04
N LEU A 11 26.59 -1.00 3.79
CA LEU A 11 27.79 -0.34 3.27
C LEU A 11 27.55 1.12 2.85
N ILE A 12 26.30 1.56 2.77
CA ILE A 12 25.95 2.94 2.46
C ILE A 12 26.22 3.79 3.71
N SER A 13 27.14 4.76 3.60
CA SER A 13 27.48 5.63 4.72
C SER A 13 26.26 6.41 5.22
N LYS A 14 26.25 6.79 6.50
CA LYS A 14 25.16 7.59 7.09
C LYS A 14 24.93 8.89 6.32
N GLU A 15 25.99 9.49 5.80
CA GLU A 15 25.94 10.69 4.96
C GLU A 15 25.27 10.41 3.62
N CYS A 16 25.57 9.28 2.97
CA CYS A 16 24.93 8.89 1.72
C CYS A 16 23.46 8.48 1.93
N GLN A 17 23.15 7.80 3.03
CA GLN A 17 21.76 7.52 3.45
C GLN A 17 20.98 8.82 3.64
N HIS A 18 21.58 9.83 4.26
CA HIS A 18 20.98 11.15 4.44
C HIS A 18 20.81 11.92 3.12
N LEU A 19 21.77 11.81 2.19
CA LEU A 19 21.64 12.39 0.85
C LEU A 19 20.57 11.70 0.01
N ILE A 20 20.47 10.36 0.09
CA ILE A 20 19.39 9.59 -0.55
C ILE A 20 18.04 9.99 0.03
N TYR A 21 17.95 10.20 1.36
CA TYR A 21 16.76 10.73 2.01
C TYR A 21 16.39 12.13 1.50
N ASN A 22 17.33 13.08 1.47
CA ASN A 22 17.09 14.43 0.95
C ASN A 22 16.74 14.41 -0.54
N PHE A 23 17.37 13.53 -1.33
CA PHE A 23 17.05 13.34 -2.74
C PHE A 23 15.63 12.80 -2.93
N LYS A 24 15.22 11.79 -2.15
CA LYS A 24 13.84 11.24 -2.16
C LYS A 24 12.80 12.29 -1.72
N TYR A 25 13.10 13.06 -0.68
CA TYR A 25 12.25 14.13 -0.17
C TYR A 25 12.09 15.26 -1.19
N ASN A 26 13.21 15.71 -1.79
CA ASN A 26 13.19 16.73 -2.82
C ASN A 26 12.51 16.20 -4.11
N MET A 27 12.66 14.92 -4.46
CA MET A 27 12.01 14.35 -5.65
C MET A 27 10.48 14.42 -5.63
N THR A 28 9.81 14.34 -4.48
CA THR A 28 8.35 14.46 -4.38
C THR A 28 7.87 15.91 -4.40
N HIS A 29 8.77 16.88 -4.27
CA HIS A 29 8.51 18.32 -4.21
C HIS A 29 9.06 19.09 -5.43
N TYR A 30 9.83 18.44 -6.32
CA TYR A 30 10.44 19.09 -7.48
C TYR A 30 9.58 18.98 -8.75
N PRO A 31 9.39 20.09 -9.51
CA PRO A 31 8.63 20.11 -10.76
C PRO A 31 9.12 19.12 -11.84
N LEU A 32 10.42 18.79 -11.80
CA LEU A 32 11.08 17.84 -12.71
C LEU A 32 10.37 16.48 -12.77
N PHE A 33 9.71 16.09 -11.68
CA PHE A 33 9.01 14.83 -11.64
C PHE A 33 7.66 14.89 -12.35
N ASP A 34 6.89 15.96 -12.13
CA ASP A 34 5.67 16.22 -12.89
C ASP A 34 5.98 16.41 -14.38
N GLU A 35 7.11 17.03 -14.72
CA GLU A 35 7.60 17.12 -16.11
C GLU A 35 7.88 15.75 -16.73
N ALA A 36 8.53 14.85 -15.98
CA ALA A 36 8.78 13.48 -16.44
C ALA A 36 7.46 12.71 -16.62
N VAL A 37 6.51 12.85 -15.70
CA VAL A 37 5.19 12.23 -15.78
C VAL A 37 4.43 12.76 -16.99
N ILE A 38 4.37 14.08 -17.18
CA ILE A 38 3.75 14.71 -18.35
C ILE A 38 4.40 14.22 -19.65
N LYS A 39 5.73 14.04 -19.65
CA LYS A 39 6.48 13.55 -20.82
C LYS A 39 6.16 12.10 -21.17
N TYR A 40 6.08 11.21 -20.18
CA TYR A 40 5.89 9.77 -20.40
C TYR A 40 4.42 9.33 -20.44
N CYS A 41 3.52 10.10 -19.82
CA CYS A 41 2.11 9.76 -19.63
C CYS A 41 1.14 10.77 -20.28
N SER A 42 1.59 11.62 -21.20
CA SER A 42 0.80 12.73 -21.75
C SER A 42 -0.55 12.27 -22.29
N ASN A 43 -0.57 11.17 -23.04
CA ASN A 43 -1.78 10.63 -23.64
C ASN A 43 -2.77 10.14 -22.58
N ASP A 44 -2.32 9.36 -21.59
CA ASP A 44 -3.19 8.83 -20.53
C ASP A 44 -3.69 9.94 -19.59
N ILE A 45 -2.91 11.00 -19.38
CA ILE A 45 -3.35 12.18 -18.63
C ILE A 45 -4.51 12.85 -19.35
N THR A 46 -4.42 13.08 -20.66
CA THR A 46 -5.50 13.70 -21.44
C THR A 46 -6.76 12.84 -21.54
N LEU A 47 -6.63 11.51 -21.38
CA LEU A 47 -7.75 10.59 -21.36
C LEU A 47 -8.47 10.54 -20.00
N SER A 48 -7.81 10.98 -18.93
CA SER A 48 -8.37 11.03 -17.59
C SER A 48 -8.64 12.48 -17.17
N HIS A 49 -9.90 12.93 -17.33
CA HIS A 49 -10.32 14.27 -16.90
C HIS A 49 -10.05 14.52 -15.40
N GLU A 50 -10.00 13.47 -14.58
CA GLU A 50 -9.64 13.55 -13.16
C GLU A 50 -8.15 13.85 -12.99
N CYS A 51 -7.26 13.14 -13.71
CA CYS A 51 -5.82 13.33 -13.60
C CYS A 51 -5.30 14.59 -14.32
N GLU A 52 -5.96 14.99 -15.40
CA GLU A 52 -5.65 16.23 -16.13
C GLU A 52 -5.74 17.46 -15.22
N SER A 53 -6.68 17.48 -14.28
CA SER A 53 -6.84 18.57 -13.30
C SER A 53 -5.60 18.81 -12.44
N PHE A 54 -4.73 17.79 -12.30
CA PHE A 54 -3.49 17.87 -11.53
C PHE A 54 -2.26 18.18 -12.39
N ALA A 55 -2.37 18.19 -13.72
CA ALA A 55 -1.24 18.45 -14.63
C ALA A 55 -0.68 19.88 -14.50
N GLY A 56 -1.49 20.83 -14.02
CA GLY A 56 -1.08 22.21 -13.74
C GLY A 56 -0.57 22.47 -12.32
N VAL A 57 -0.60 21.46 -11.43
CA VAL A 57 -0.23 21.61 -10.00
C VAL A 57 1.14 20.97 -9.74
N HIS A 58 2.19 21.73 -10.04
CA HIS A 58 3.57 21.28 -9.92
C HIS A 58 4.05 21.11 -8.46
N GLY A 59 4.92 20.14 -8.22
CA GLY A 59 5.55 19.86 -6.93
C GLY A 59 4.65 19.19 -5.90
N SER A 60 3.43 18.81 -6.28
CA SER A 60 2.43 18.24 -5.36
C SER A 60 2.41 16.71 -5.37
N GLY A 61 3.01 16.07 -6.37
CA GLY A 61 2.95 14.62 -6.59
C GLY A 61 1.55 14.08 -6.93
N ARG A 62 0.53 14.95 -7.04
CA ARG A 62 -0.88 14.57 -7.22
C ARG A 62 -1.12 13.84 -8.52
N LEU A 63 -0.48 14.29 -9.59
CA LEU A 63 -0.60 13.70 -10.92
C LEU A 63 -0.16 12.23 -10.92
N VAL A 64 0.91 11.92 -10.19
CA VAL A 64 1.48 10.58 -10.11
C VAL A 64 0.59 9.64 -9.32
N ILE A 65 0.04 10.13 -8.21
CA ILE A 65 -0.89 9.36 -7.39
C ILE A 65 -2.18 9.10 -8.18
N CYS A 66 -2.70 10.08 -8.92
CA CYS A 66 -3.89 9.89 -9.75
C CYS A 66 -3.65 8.84 -10.85
N LEU A 67 -2.54 8.94 -11.58
CA LEU A 67 -2.19 7.96 -12.60
C LEU A 67 -1.96 6.56 -12.01
N TYR A 68 -1.43 6.50 -10.78
CA TYR A 68 -1.31 5.24 -10.06
C TYR A 68 -2.68 4.64 -9.70
N ASP A 69 -3.63 5.42 -9.17
CA ASP A 69 -4.96 4.91 -8.84
C ASP A 69 -5.70 4.41 -10.09
N HIS A 70 -5.39 4.98 -11.25
CA HIS A 70 -5.92 4.59 -12.55
C HIS A 70 -4.96 3.71 -13.37
N LEU A 71 -3.97 3.05 -12.73
CA LEU A 71 -2.99 2.19 -13.43
C LEU A 71 -3.61 1.14 -14.38
N PRO A 72 -4.76 0.52 -14.05
CA PRO A 72 -5.45 -0.41 -14.95
C PRO A 72 -5.99 0.25 -16.22
N ASN A 73 -6.31 1.55 -16.14
CA ASN A 73 -6.89 2.34 -17.23
C ASN A 73 -5.80 2.98 -18.11
N ILE A 74 -4.53 2.92 -17.70
CA ILE A 74 -3.39 3.41 -18.48
C ILE A 74 -3.17 2.47 -19.67
N THR A 75 -3.28 3.05 -20.86
CA THR A 75 -3.15 2.37 -22.15
C THR A 75 -1.71 2.35 -22.65
N ASP A 76 -0.91 3.37 -22.33
CA ASP A 76 0.48 3.46 -22.78
C ASP A 76 1.41 2.57 -21.93
N PRO A 77 2.10 1.58 -22.53
CA PRO A 77 2.98 0.67 -21.79
C PRO A 77 4.24 1.37 -21.24
N THR A 78 4.68 2.46 -21.85
CA THR A 78 5.80 3.28 -21.40
C THR A 78 5.41 4.08 -20.17
N CYS A 79 4.22 4.72 -20.20
CA CYS A 79 3.66 5.38 -19.03
C CYS A 79 3.49 4.37 -17.89
N ARG A 80 2.88 3.23 -18.18
CA ARG A 80 2.63 2.18 -17.18
C ARG A 80 3.93 1.66 -16.56
N TYR A 81 4.96 1.42 -17.37
CA TYR A 81 6.29 1.06 -16.86
C TYR A 81 6.88 2.16 -15.98
N PHE A 82 6.83 3.41 -16.44
CA PHE A 82 7.36 4.56 -15.72
C PHE A 82 6.67 4.74 -14.36
N ILE A 83 5.33 4.71 -14.30
CA ILE A 83 4.59 4.80 -13.04
C ILE A 83 4.92 3.62 -12.11
N ASN A 84 5.10 2.40 -12.64
CA ASN A 84 5.58 1.27 -11.83
C ASN A 84 7.01 1.47 -11.28
N GLN A 85 7.92 2.05 -12.05
CA GLN A 85 9.28 2.34 -11.56
C GLN A 85 9.28 3.43 -10.50
N VAL A 86 8.52 4.48 -10.76
CA VAL A 86 8.24 5.55 -9.80
C VAL A 86 7.64 4.99 -8.54
N GLN A 87 6.72 4.02 -8.65
CA GLN A 87 6.05 3.41 -7.52
C GLN A 87 7.05 2.88 -6.49
N VAL A 88 8.04 2.14 -6.99
CA VAL A 88 9.11 1.53 -6.19
C VAL A 88 10.02 2.58 -5.54
N VAL A 89 10.09 3.80 -6.06
CA VAL A 89 10.98 4.83 -5.52
C VAL A 89 10.25 5.83 -4.62
N ALA A 90 9.03 6.22 -4.99
CA ALA A 90 8.23 7.24 -4.30
C ALA A 90 7.35 6.66 -3.17
N PHE A 91 6.80 5.45 -3.33
CA PHE A 91 5.86 4.87 -2.35
C PHE A 91 6.56 3.94 -1.35
N ASN A 92 7.81 3.58 -1.64
CA ASN A 92 8.68 2.92 -0.67
C ASN A 92 9.06 3.84 0.49
N ASP A 93 8.75 5.14 0.51
CA ASP A 93 8.75 5.95 1.73
C ASP A 93 7.54 6.88 1.66
N TRP A 94 6.35 6.30 1.80
CA TRP A 94 5.04 6.97 1.75
C TRP A 94 4.89 8.19 2.68
N ARG A 95 5.88 8.48 3.54
CA ARG A 95 5.92 9.68 4.37
C ARG A 95 5.87 10.91 3.46
N LEU A 96 4.65 11.45 3.40
CA LEU A 96 4.32 12.84 3.10
C LEU A 96 4.14 13.16 1.60
N THR A 97 3.26 12.45 0.90
CA THR A 97 2.47 13.15 -0.12
C THR A 97 1.72 14.28 0.60
N GLU A 98 1.74 15.50 0.08
CA GLU A 98 1.12 16.70 0.69
C GLU A 98 -0.25 16.38 1.33
N TYR A 99 -1.06 15.59 0.62
CA TYR A 99 -2.38 15.17 1.05
C TYR A 99 -2.42 14.28 2.31
N PHE A 100 -1.52 13.30 2.46
CA PHE A 100 -1.48 12.49 3.69
C PHE A 100 -1.14 13.37 4.89
N VAL A 101 -0.18 14.29 4.73
CA VAL A 101 0.20 15.20 5.81
C VAL A 101 -0.96 16.09 6.18
N GLU A 102 -1.60 16.71 5.20
CA GLU A 102 -2.74 17.60 5.44
C GLU A 102 -3.90 16.86 6.13
N ALA A 103 -4.26 15.68 5.63
CA ALA A 103 -5.37 14.88 6.16
C ALA A 103 -5.07 14.33 7.56
N CYS A 104 -3.84 13.86 7.82
CA CYS A 104 -3.48 13.19 9.06
C CYS A 104 -2.77 14.05 10.11
N LYS A 105 -2.33 15.29 9.78
CA LYS A 105 -1.64 16.18 10.74
C LYS A 105 -2.40 16.38 12.05
N PRO A 106 -3.73 16.58 12.07
CA PRO A 106 -4.48 16.68 13.33
C PRO A 106 -4.37 15.39 14.17
N ASP A 107 -4.59 14.23 13.53
CA ASP A 107 -4.56 12.93 14.19
C ASP A 107 -3.15 12.56 14.67
N ILE A 108 -2.10 12.93 13.92
CA ILE A 108 -0.70 12.78 14.32
C ILE A 108 -0.43 13.49 15.65
N GLY A 109 -0.97 14.71 15.82
CA GLY A 109 -0.86 15.47 17.05
C GLY A 109 -1.68 14.87 18.20
N ILE A 110 -2.94 14.54 17.94
CA ILE A 110 -3.87 13.97 18.94
C ILE A 110 -3.37 12.63 19.49
N PHE A 111 -2.92 11.76 18.59
CA PHE A 111 -2.48 10.41 18.95
C PHE A 111 -0.98 10.32 19.23
N GLU A 112 -0.28 11.46 19.21
CA GLU A 112 1.15 11.59 19.44
C GLU A 112 2.00 10.65 18.56
N CYS A 113 1.46 10.30 17.38
CA CYS A 113 2.11 9.40 16.42
C CYS A 113 3.27 10.08 15.68
N GLY A 114 3.46 11.39 15.86
CA GLY A 114 4.54 12.17 15.27
C GLY A 114 5.83 12.19 16.08
N ARG A 115 5.88 11.47 17.22
CA ARG A 115 7.09 11.40 18.06
C ARG A 115 8.21 10.67 17.32
N LEU A 116 9.29 11.41 17.10
CA LEU A 116 10.64 10.88 17.01
C LEU A 116 11.01 10.55 18.46
N ASP A 117 11.29 9.29 18.77
CA ASP A 117 11.32 8.81 20.16
C ASP A 117 12.20 9.64 21.11
N ASP A 118 11.76 9.57 22.36
CA ASP A 118 12.40 10.00 23.59
C ASP A 118 13.94 9.96 23.60
N ASP A 119 14.46 10.99 24.24
CA ASP A 119 15.84 11.43 24.47
C ASP A 119 16.92 10.42 24.90
N ASN A 120 16.79 9.09 24.82
CA ASN A 120 17.83 8.20 25.40
C ASN A 120 18.07 6.81 24.79
N GLN A 121 17.79 6.62 23.50
CA GLN A 121 18.42 5.52 22.76
C GLN A 121 18.44 5.83 21.27
N ALA A 122 19.62 5.72 20.66
CA ALA A 122 19.83 5.83 19.22
C ALA A 122 19.16 4.65 18.48
N ILE A 123 17.84 4.64 18.45
CA ILE A 123 17.06 3.80 17.55
C ILE A 123 16.80 4.67 16.33
N LEU A 124 17.43 4.29 15.22
CA LEU A 124 17.09 4.79 13.89
C LEU A 124 15.57 4.95 13.79
N HIS A 125 15.10 6.13 13.38
CA HIS A 125 13.67 6.35 13.08
C HIS A 125 13.13 5.20 12.23
N GLU A 126 12.29 4.35 12.82
CA GLU A 126 11.82 3.16 12.14
C GLU A 126 11.02 3.59 10.90
N PRO A 127 11.47 3.20 9.69
CA PRO A 127 10.78 3.60 8.47
C PRO A 127 9.35 3.07 8.48
N GLY A 128 8.37 3.97 8.39
CA GLY A 128 6.97 3.59 8.48
C GLY A 128 6.29 3.82 9.84
N ALA A 129 7.00 4.28 10.89
CA ALA A 129 6.47 4.35 12.26
C ALA A 129 5.18 5.18 12.42
N VAL A 130 5.05 6.30 11.70
CA VAL A 130 3.87 7.17 11.79
C VAL A 130 2.61 6.46 11.25
N ILE A 131 2.70 5.75 10.13
CA ILE A 131 1.58 4.92 9.64
C ILE A 131 1.37 3.76 10.56
N SER A 132 2.43 3.08 11.01
CA SER A 132 2.22 1.94 11.90
C SER A 132 1.41 2.36 13.13
N CYS A 133 1.71 3.53 13.70
CA CYS A 133 0.94 4.12 14.80
C CYS A 133 -0.50 4.48 14.41
N LEU A 134 -0.69 5.24 13.32
CA LEU A 134 -2.03 5.67 12.89
C LEU A 134 -2.91 4.49 12.45
N SER A 135 -2.36 3.53 11.71
CA SER A 135 -3.05 2.30 11.30
C SER A 135 -3.54 1.47 12.47
N GLN A 136 -2.80 1.39 13.56
CA GLN A 136 -3.27 0.72 14.78
C GLN A 136 -4.48 1.44 15.39
N LYS A 137 -4.59 2.75 15.16
CA LYS A 137 -5.67 3.62 15.64
C LYS A 137 -6.72 3.93 14.57
N HIS A 138 -6.76 3.20 13.45
CA HIS A 138 -7.60 3.51 12.28
C HIS A 138 -9.09 3.77 12.61
N ASN A 139 -9.65 3.10 13.63
CA ASN A 139 -11.05 3.30 14.06
C ASN A 139 -11.29 4.64 14.77
N LEU A 140 -10.24 5.28 15.27
CA LEU A 140 -10.29 6.53 16.05
C LEU A 140 -9.87 7.76 15.23
N LEU A 141 -9.34 7.55 14.02
CA LEU A 141 -8.89 8.61 13.14
C LEU A 141 -10.07 9.40 12.57
N ALA A 142 -9.82 10.68 12.26
CA ALA A 142 -10.77 11.47 11.49
C ALA A 142 -11.03 10.81 10.12
N PRO A 143 -12.24 10.94 9.54
CA PRO A 143 -12.60 10.27 8.29
C PRO A 143 -11.61 10.52 7.14
N GLN A 144 -11.05 11.73 7.06
CA GLN A 144 -10.06 12.11 6.04
C GLN A 144 -8.74 11.37 6.22
N CYS A 145 -8.18 11.33 7.43
CA CYS A 145 -6.95 10.58 7.69
C CYS A 145 -7.17 9.07 7.56
N ARG A 146 -8.31 8.56 8.05
CA ARG A 146 -8.69 7.16 7.93
C ARG A 146 -8.75 6.72 6.48
N LYS A 147 -9.35 7.53 5.60
CA LYS A 147 -9.38 7.30 4.15
C LYS A 147 -7.96 7.16 3.59
N GLU A 148 -7.05 8.05 3.95
CA GLU A 148 -5.68 7.98 3.45
C GLU A 148 -4.88 6.79 4.01
N ILE A 149 -5.12 6.40 5.25
CA ILE A 149 -4.55 5.18 5.81
C ILE A 149 -4.99 3.95 5.03
N PHE A 150 -6.27 3.85 4.67
CA PHE A 150 -6.78 2.74 3.87
C PHE A 150 -6.30 2.79 2.43
N ARG A 151 -6.27 3.97 1.82
CA ARG A 151 -5.73 4.17 0.48
C ARG A 151 -4.27 3.70 0.40
N LEU A 152 -3.43 4.13 1.35
CA LEU A 152 -2.04 3.70 1.42
C LEU A 152 -1.92 2.19 1.67
N ALA A 153 -2.78 1.63 2.52
CA ALA A 153 -2.81 0.19 2.72
C ALA A 153 -3.17 -0.55 1.42
N GLU A 154 -4.14 -0.09 0.65
CA GLU A 154 -4.49 -0.64 -0.66
C GLU A 154 -3.30 -0.61 -1.63
N MET A 155 -2.59 0.52 -1.77
CA MET A 155 -1.40 0.60 -2.64
C MET A 155 -0.29 -0.37 -2.23
N GLN A 156 -0.13 -0.60 -0.93
CA GLN A 156 0.90 -1.47 -0.37
C GLN A 156 0.53 -2.96 -0.39
N SER A 157 -0.70 -3.31 -0.80
CA SER A 157 -1.22 -4.68 -0.70
C SER A 157 -0.57 -5.67 -1.69
N ASP A 158 -0.01 -5.17 -2.79
CA ASP A 158 0.50 -6.03 -3.85
C ASP A 158 1.86 -6.67 -3.50
N ASP A 159 2.77 -5.90 -2.90
CA ASP A 159 4.10 -6.40 -2.55
C ASP A 159 4.50 -5.95 -1.15
N TYR A 160 4.98 -6.88 -0.32
CA TYR A 160 5.36 -6.61 1.07
C TYR A 160 6.50 -5.59 1.16
N HIS A 161 7.32 -5.44 0.11
CA HIS A 161 8.35 -4.41 0.01
C HIS A 161 7.77 -2.99 0.10
N LEU A 162 6.50 -2.80 -0.32
CA LEU A 162 5.83 -1.50 -0.33
C LEU A 162 5.34 -1.09 1.08
N ASP A 163 5.02 -2.05 1.94
CA ASP A 163 4.72 -1.79 3.36
C ASP A 163 6.03 -1.77 4.14
N ARG A 164 6.64 -0.60 4.28
CA ARG A 164 7.94 -0.45 4.95
C ARG A 164 7.97 -1.01 6.38
N ALA A 165 6.92 -0.75 7.16
CA ALA A 165 6.88 -1.22 8.54
C ALA A 165 6.88 -2.75 8.58
N LEU A 166 6.12 -3.39 7.69
CA LEU A 166 6.15 -4.84 7.50
C LEU A 166 7.50 -5.34 6.97
N TYR A 167 8.06 -4.72 5.93
CA TYR A 167 9.33 -5.11 5.32
C TYR A 167 10.48 -5.12 6.34
N PHE A 168 10.69 -4.02 7.06
CA PHE A 168 11.78 -3.92 8.03
C PHE A 168 11.59 -4.86 9.21
N ALA A 169 10.35 -5.07 9.64
CA ALA A 169 10.06 -5.98 10.74
C ALA A 169 10.18 -7.46 10.34
N CYS A 170 9.96 -7.81 9.07
CA CYS A 170 9.79 -9.20 8.62
C CYS A 170 10.81 -9.68 7.57
N ARG A 171 11.81 -8.89 7.16
CA ARG A 171 12.74 -9.29 6.08
C ARG A 171 13.48 -10.59 6.39
N ASP A 172 13.88 -10.80 7.64
CA ASP A 172 14.63 -11.99 8.03
C ASP A 172 13.69 -13.21 8.01
N GLU A 173 12.48 -13.08 8.56
CA GLU A 173 11.46 -14.12 8.52
C GLU A 173 10.99 -14.41 7.09
N ARG A 174 10.96 -13.39 6.22
CA ARG A 174 10.70 -13.57 4.79
C ARG A 174 11.71 -14.52 4.17
N GLU A 175 13.01 -14.35 4.43
CA GLU A 175 14.03 -15.26 3.89
C GLU A 175 13.89 -16.68 4.44
N HIS A 176 13.79 -16.81 5.76
CA HIS A 176 13.87 -18.12 6.42
C HIS A 176 12.57 -18.92 6.38
N LEU A 177 11.41 -18.26 6.40
CA LEU A 177 10.09 -18.90 6.45
C LEU A 177 9.35 -18.84 5.11
N CYS A 178 9.63 -17.83 4.29
CA CYS A 178 8.88 -17.56 3.06
C CYS A 178 9.78 -17.35 1.82
N GLY A 179 11.07 -17.75 1.88
CA GLY A 179 12.03 -17.47 0.81
C GLY A 179 11.68 -18.12 -0.53
N TYR A 180 10.87 -19.18 -0.50
CA TYR A 180 10.34 -19.87 -1.68
C TYR A 180 9.18 -19.12 -2.37
N VAL A 181 8.66 -18.06 -1.75
CA VAL A 181 7.51 -17.31 -2.26
C VAL A 181 7.99 -16.12 -3.08
N ALA A 182 7.55 -16.06 -4.34
CA ALA A 182 7.77 -14.91 -5.20
C ALA A 182 6.95 -13.70 -4.77
N SER A 183 7.58 -12.51 -4.72
CA SER A 183 6.93 -11.22 -4.45
C SER A 183 5.82 -10.86 -5.45
N GLY A 184 4.98 -9.91 -5.06
CA GLY A 184 3.81 -9.47 -5.83
C GLY A 184 2.52 -10.27 -5.52
N ASN A 185 1.38 -9.69 -5.88
CA ASN A 185 0.04 -10.22 -5.63
C ASN A 185 -0.22 -10.66 -4.16
N GLY A 186 0.39 -9.97 -3.18
CA GLY A 186 0.21 -10.21 -1.75
C GLY A 186 0.70 -11.57 -1.23
N ARG A 187 1.39 -12.37 -2.07
CA ARG A 187 1.76 -13.76 -1.71
C ARG A 187 2.69 -13.84 -0.51
N VAL A 188 3.68 -12.96 -0.45
CA VAL A 188 4.65 -12.93 0.67
C VAL A 188 3.94 -12.58 1.98
N TYR A 189 3.05 -11.58 1.96
CA TYR A 189 2.23 -11.24 3.13
C TYR A 189 1.40 -12.43 3.60
N ARG A 190 0.73 -13.15 2.68
CA ARG A 190 -0.07 -14.33 3.02
C ARG A 190 0.78 -15.43 3.68
N CYS A 191 1.97 -15.70 3.15
CA CYS A 191 2.90 -16.63 3.77
C CYS A 191 3.30 -16.17 5.19
N LEU A 192 3.71 -14.91 5.36
CA LEU A 192 4.05 -14.35 6.67
C LEU A 192 2.86 -14.44 7.65
N TYR A 193 1.64 -14.21 7.17
CA TYR A 193 0.42 -14.36 7.96
C TYR A 193 0.22 -15.80 8.47
N GLU A 194 0.38 -16.80 7.61
CA GLU A 194 0.30 -18.21 7.99
C GLU A 194 1.39 -18.62 8.99
N GLN A 195 2.55 -17.95 8.93
CA GLN A 195 3.67 -18.18 9.85
C GLN A 195 3.56 -17.40 11.16
N THR A 196 2.49 -16.63 11.40
CA THR A 196 2.35 -15.81 12.63
C THR A 196 2.31 -16.60 13.92
N SER A 197 2.13 -17.92 13.90
CA SER A 197 2.22 -18.80 15.07
C SER A 197 3.57 -19.51 15.21
N ASN A 198 4.45 -19.39 14.20
CA ASN A 198 5.77 -20.01 14.20
C ASN A 198 6.65 -19.41 15.32
N TYR A 199 7.48 -20.24 15.95
CA TYR A 199 8.40 -19.79 17.00
C TYR A 199 9.56 -18.96 16.45
N MET A 200 9.92 -19.14 15.18
CA MET A 200 10.94 -18.35 14.47
C MET A 200 10.44 -16.96 14.06
N MET A 201 9.14 -16.67 14.24
CA MET A 201 8.56 -15.38 13.91
C MET A 201 8.78 -14.38 15.05
N SER A 202 9.58 -13.32 14.82
CA SER A 202 9.85 -12.32 15.85
C SER A 202 8.58 -11.59 16.32
N PRO A 203 8.59 -11.03 17.54
CA PRO A 203 7.50 -10.19 18.01
C PRO A 203 7.25 -8.96 17.12
N ALA A 204 8.32 -8.39 16.56
CA ALA A 204 8.26 -7.23 15.67
C ALA A 204 7.53 -7.59 14.37
N CYS A 205 7.97 -8.65 13.66
CA CYS A 205 7.28 -9.08 12.45
C CYS A 205 5.82 -9.44 12.72
N ARG A 206 5.56 -10.20 13.80
CA ARG A 206 4.21 -10.62 14.18
C ARG A 206 3.28 -9.43 14.45
N LYS A 207 3.79 -8.37 15.07
CA LYS A 207 3.04 -7.12 15.30
C LYS A 207 2.64 -6.47 13.97
N GLU A 208 3.57 -6.33 13.03
CA GLU A 208 3.32 -5.67 11.75
C GLU A 208 2.44 -6.49 10.81
N VAL A 209 2.58 -7.82 10.80
CA VAL A 209 1.65 -8.72 10.11
C VAL A 209 0.23 -8.58 10.65
N ARG A 210 0.06 -8.51 11.98
CA ARG A 210 -1.26 -8.29 12.61
C ARG A 210 -1.81 -6.90 12.33
N ARG A 211 -0.98 -5.86 12.34
CA ARG A 211 -1.38 -4.50 11.96
C ARG A 211 -1.96 -4.52 10.54
N ARG A 212 -1.25 -5.13 9.60
CA ARG A 212 -1.69 -5.27 8.22
C ARG A 212 -3.00 -6.05 8.13
N GLN A 213 -3.13 -7.16 8.84
CA GLN A 213 -4.37 -7.94 8.89
C GLN A 213 -5.55 -7.11 9.41
N SER A 214 -5.32 -6.26 10.41
CA SER A 214 -6.36 -5.39 10.96
C SER A 214 -6.89 -4.40 9.93
N LEU A 215 -6.06 -3.91 9.01
CA LEU A 215 -6.48 -3.01 7.94
C LEU A 215 -7.29 -3.76 6.86
N VAL A 216 -6.85 -4.97 6.50
CA VAL A 216 -7.55 -5.87 5.56
C VAL A 216 -8.95 -6.19 6.02
N VAL A 217 -9.12 -6.53 7.30
CA VAL A 217 -10.44 -6.81 7.89
C VAL A 217 -11.30 -5.55 7.95
N ALA A 218 -10.70 -4.38 8.16
CA ALA A 218 -11.43 -3.14 8.30
C ALA A 218 -11.86 -2.53 6.95
N ASN A 219 -11.15 -2.82 5.85
CA ASN A 219 -11.51 -2.34 4.53
C ASN A 219 -11.07 -3.33 3.43
N VAL A 220 -12.06 -3.91 2.75
CA VAL A 220 -11.86 -4.93 1.69
C VAL A 220 -11.01 -4.47 0.52
N LYS A 221 -11.00 -3.17 0.19
CA LYS A 221 -10.14 -2.61 -0.87
C LYS A 221 -8.66 -2.78 -0.56
N THR A 222 -8.31 -2.95 0.71
CA THR A 222 -6.92 -3.17 1.12
C THR A 222 -6.39 -4.59 0.87
N ASP A 223 -7.23 -5.50 0.36
CA ASP A 223 -6.85 -6.77 -0.26
C ASP A 223 -6.94 -6.67 -1.79
N ALA A 224 -6.11 -5.80 -2.40
CA ALA A 224 -6.14 -5.63 -3.86
C ALA A 224 -5.89 -6.93 -4.65
N PRO A 225 -5.11 -7.92 -4.17
CA PRO A 225 -5.03 -9.23 -4.83
C PRO A 225 -6.39 -9.93 -4.94
N LEU A 226 -7.22 -9.92 -3.89
CA LEU A 226 -8.57 -10.48 -3.93
C LEU A 226 -9.47 -9.71 -4.91
N ILE A 227 -9.49 -8.38 -4.81
CA ILE A 227 -10.30 -7.52 -5.68
C ILE A 227 -9.92 -7.72 -7.15
N ARG A 228 -8.63 -7.79 -7.46
CA ARG A 228 -8.14 -8.01 -8.83
C ARG A 228 -8.49 -9.41 -9.34
N ALA A 229 -8.32 -10.44 -8.51
CA ALA A 229 -8.60 -11.82 -8.89
C ALA A 229 -10.10 -12.06 -9.16
N CYS A 230 -10.97 -11.42 -8.38
CA CYS A 230 -12.42 -11.53 -8.51
C CYS A 230 -13.04 -10.35 -9.27
N SER A 231 -12.24 -9.56 -10.00
CA SER A 231 -12.69 -8.30 -10.61
C SER A 231 -13.85 -8.51 -11.59
N ASN A 232 -13.80 -9.58 -12.38
CA ASN A 232 -14.85 -9.90 -13.35
C ASN A 232 -16.15 -10.24 -12.64
N GLU A 233 -16.10 -11.09 -11.61
CA GLU A 233 -17.26 -11.51 -10.84
C GLU A 233 -17.85 -10.33 -10.05
N ILE A 234 -17.00 -9.46 -9.50
CA ILE A 234 -17.43 -8.24 -8.81
C ILE A 234 -18.16 -7.28 -9.77
N HIS A 235 -17.68 -7.14 -11.00
CA HIS A 235 -18.30 -6.26 -12.01
C HIS A 235 -19.54 -6.87 -12.67
N GLU A 236 -19.51 -8.16 -12.99
CA GLU A 236 -20.61 -8.87 -13.65
C GLU A 236 -21.82 -9.02 -12.73
N TYR A 237 -21.57 -9.29 -11.45
CA TYR A 237 -22.61 -9.40 -10.43
C TYR A 237 -22.68 -8.09 -9.62
N ASN A 238 -23.41 -7.10 -10.15
CA ASN A 238 -23.71 -5.80 -9.50
C ASN A 238 -24.14 -5.87 -8.01
N LYS A 239 -24.54 -7.06 -7.50
CA LYS A 239 -24.87 -7.32 -6.09
C LYS A 239 -23.65 -7.46 -5.17
N CYS A 240 -22.46 -7.73 -5.70
CA CYS A 240 -21.22 -7.83 -4.93
C CYS A 240 -20.43 -6.51 -4.93
N SER A 241 -20.95 -5.45 -5.56
CA SER A 241 -20.32 -4.14 -5.55
C SER A 241 -20.25 -3.59 -4.12
N VAL A 242 -19.06 -3.17 -3.73
CA VAL A 242 -18.81 -2.54 -2.43
C VAL A 242 -19.04 -1.04 -2.61
N ASP A 243 -20.10 -0.50 -2.01
CA ASP A 243 -20.39 0.93 -2.10
C ASP A 243 -19.22 1.76 -1.54
N PRO A 244 -18.72 2.76 -2.28
CA PRO A 244 -17.55 3.54 -1.90
C PRO A 244 -17.77 4.47 -0.70
N ASP A 245 -19.04 4.79 -0.36
CA ASP A 245 -19.43 5.76 0.66
C ASP A 245 -20.06 5.15 1.93
N GLU A 246 -20.13 3.82 2.07
CA GLU A 246 -20.60 3.18 3.31
C GLU A 246 -19.54 3.32 4.42
N ASP A 247 -19.87 4.09 5.46
CA ASP A 247 -19.01 4.39 6.64
C ASP A 247 -18.76 3.15 7.54
N ASP A 248 -19.41 2.01 7.25
CA ASP A 248 -19.28 0.75 7.98
C ASP A 248 -18.51 -0.32 7.18
N GLN A 249 -17.25 -0.01 6.88
CA GLN A 249 -16.34 -0.79 6.02
C GLN A 249 -16.01 -2.20 6.56
N LYS A 250 -16.22 -2.45 7.86
CA LYS A 250 -16.11 -3.79 8.49
C LYS A 250 -17.12 -4.79 7.94
N SER A 251 -18.28 -4.30 7.48
CA SER A 251 -19.32 -5.11 6.87
C SER A 251 -18.98 -5.47 5.42
N SER A 252 -18.17 -4.66 4.73
CA SER A 252 -17.93 -4.77 3.28
C SER A 252 -17.16 -6.02 2.86
N LEU A 253 -16.10 -6.42 3.59
CA LEU A 253 -15.37 -7.66 3.28
C LEU A 253 -16.27 -8.89 3.50
N VAL A 254 -17.00 -8.91 4.61
CA VAL A 254 -17.92 -10.01 4.94
C VAL A 254 -19.06 -10.07 3.92
N LYS A 255 -19.66 -8.92 3.56
CA LYS A 255 -20.68 -8.81 2.50
C LYS A 255 -20.14 -9.33 1.15
N LEU A 256 -18.93 -8.92 0.76
CA LEU A 256 -18.31 -9.35 -0.50
C LEU A 256 -18.06 -10.88 -0.49
N LEU A 257 -17.45 -11.41 0.57
CA LEU A 257 -17.17 -12.84 0.69
C LEU A 257 -18.46 -13.67 0.71
N LEU A 258 -19.49 -13.23 1.44
CA LEU A 258 -20.80 -13.89 1.45
C LEU A 258 -21.44 -13.89 0.06
N CYS A 259 -21.34 -12.76 -0.67
CA CYS A 259 -21.85 -12.64 -2.04
C CYS A 259 -21.14 -13.61 -3.01
N LEU A 260 -19.81 -13.63 -2.98
CA LEU A 260 -19.01 -14.54 -3.81
C LEU A 260 -19.27 -16.01 -3.47
N GLU A 261 -19.41 -16.35 -2.19
CA GLU A 261 -19.78 -17.70 -1.74
C GLU A 261 -21.18 -18.13 -2.20
N GLU A 262 -22.14 -17.21 -2.22
CA GLU A 262 -23.49 -17.49 -2.72
C GLU A 262 -23.46 -17.80 -4.23
N ILE A 263 -22.69 -17.03 -5.01
CA ILE A 263 -22.49 -17.28 -6.44
C ILE A 263 -21.83 -18.65 -6.68
N LEU A 264 -20.79 -18.99 -5.92
CA LEU A 264 -20.12 -20.29 -6.01
C LEU A 264 -21.08 -21.45 -5.71
N LYS A 265 -21.96 -21.30 -4.71
CA LYS A 265 -22.99 -22.30 -4.37
C LYS A 265 -24.03 -22.46 -5.48
N LEU A 266 -24.51 -21.36 -6.07
CA LEU A 266 -25.46 -21.39 -7.19
C LEU A 266 -24.86 -22.06 -8.44
N GLY A 267 -23.58 -21.79 -8.75
CA GLY A 267 -22.85 -22.46 -9.83
C GLY A 267 -22.66 -23.96 -9.60
N ARG A 268 -22.41 -24.36 -8.35
CA ARG A 268 -22.26 -25.78 -7.99
C ARG A 268 -23.59 -26.54 -8.08
N ASN A 269 -24.70 -25.94 -7.66
CA ASN A 269 -26.02 -26.55 -7.72
C ASN A 269 -26.58 -26.66 -9.15
N SER A 270 -26.23 -25.72 -10.03
CA SER A 270 -26.58 -25.79 -11.46
C SER A 270 -25.76 -26.84 -12.21
N SER A 271 -24.54 -27.14 -11.77
CA SER A 271 -23.69 -28.20 -12.33
C SER A 271 -24.14 -29.62 -11.95
N ILE A 272 -24.82 -29.78 -10.80
CA ILE A 272 -25.31 -31.08 -10.31
C ILE A 272 -26.62 -31.51 -11.01
N ASN A 273 -27.39 -30.57 -11.55
CA ASN A 273 -28.65 -30.86 -12.26
C ASN A 273 -28.47 -31.26 -13.74
N PHE A 274 -27.23 -31.41 -14.21
CA PHE A 274 -26.88 -31.88 -15.56
C PHE A 274 -26.01 -33.15 -15.57
N SER A 275 -25.94 -33.89 -14.46
CA SER A 275 -25.27 -35.20 -14.36
C SER A 275 -26.25 -36.35 -14.20
#